data_AF-A0A318ZRL0-F1
#
_entry.id   AF-A0A318ZRL0-F1
#
_cell.length_a   1.000
_cell.length_b   1.000
_cell.length_c   1.000
_cell.angle_alpha   90.00
_cell.angle_beta   90.00
_cell.angle_gamma   90.00
#
_symmetry.space_group_name_H-M   'P 1'
#
loop_
_entity.id
_entity.type
_entity.pdbx_description
1 polymer ?
#
loop_
_entity_poly.entity_id
_entity_poly.type
_entity_poly.pdbx_seq_one_letter_code
_entity_poly.pdbx_strand_id
1 'polypeptide(L)'
;MSSLDKILEAVSTLSNIQEAQRDDLLLYRDKLTVALHTLHSLLQTPCSSSSIIESFTQHQITANSFVRQVAPSPAAQSSATPAPATIAPATTTPAVLSPASTAPSPATCALSDDPAPIKVPDDVLQLMKRLEKHKDAILQCMQGKPESVVWSRTDWSTEDPRIVDISQSDTEGKFSPEINIRCGMSAISLADDYTDWEMEQKLPPNGKSRIDQLSENTGGNRKSHYKEFVDNSDFNDRLKARKYVGYGIQLHVFSKIYRRCLGVDTPSLGIIGIISSCFWAFVRVRFCNMPLLARLIASSEWKGYACNNNEWTISCYQSYKRLNT
;
A
#
# COMPACT_ATOMS: atom_id res chain seq x y z
N MET A 1 -25.71 -24.28 -40.24
CA MET A 1 -25.74 -22.93 -39.62
C MET A 1 -24.52 -22.84 -38.74
N SER A 2 -23.60 -21.97 -39.14
CA SER A 2 -22.18 -22.13 -38.84
C SER A 2 -21.87 -21.72 -37.39
N SER A 3 -20.84 -22.32 -36.79
CA SER A 3 -20.32 -21.90 -35.48
C SER A 3 -19.98 -20.40 -35.45
N LEU A 4 -19.72 -19.81 -36.61
CA LEU A 4 -19.37 -18.41 -36.82
C LEU A 4 -20.56 -17.46 -36.62
N ASP A 5 -21.77 -17.89 -37.00
CA ASP A 5 -23.01 -17.11 -36.80
C ASP A 5 -23.32 -16.95 -35.30
N LYS A 6 -23.13 -18.02 -34.52
CA LYS A 6 -23.30 -18.01 -33.05
C LYS A 6 -22.25 -17.16 -32.34
N ILE A 7 -21.02 -17.12 -32.88
CA ILE A 7 -19.95 -16.28 -32.36
C ILE A 7 -20.24 -14.81 -32.64
N LEU A 8 -20.68 -14.48 -33.86
CA LEU A 8 -21.06 -13.12 -34.22
C LEU A 8 -22.27 -12.63 -33.42
N GLU A 9 -23.25 -13.51 -33.19
CA GLU A 9 -24.39 -13.23 -32.31
C GLU A 9 -23.93 -12.94 -30.88
N ALA A 10 -23.06 -13.79 -30.31
CA ALA A 10 -22.51 -13.56 -28.96
C ALA A 10 -21.69 -12.27 -28.85
N VAL A 11 -20.86 -11.95 -29.85
CA VAL A 11 -20.07 -10.71 -29.89
C VAL A 11 -20.99 -9.49 -30.01
N SER A 12 -22.04 -9.57 -30.83
CA SER A 12 -23.05 -8.51 -30.97
C SER A 12 -23.83 -8.31 -29.68
N THR A 13 -24.22 -9.40 -29.00
CA THR A 13 -24.86 -9.34 -27.68
C THR A 13 -23.92 -8.69 -26.66
N LEU A 14 -22.64 -9.08 -26.60
CA LEU A 14 -21.64 -8.47 -25.71
C LEU A 14 -21.42 -6.98 -26.00
N SER A 15 -21.42 -6.59 -27.28
CA SER A 15 -21.28 -5.19 -27.69
C SER A 15 -22.46 -4.31 -27.30
N ASN A 16 -23.65 -4.90 -27.09
CA ASN A 16 -24.88 -4.19 -26.73
C ASN A 16 -25.10 -4.07 -25.21
N ILE A 17 -24.19 -4.61 -24.39
CA ILE A 17 -24.29 -4.56 -22.93
C ILE A 17 -23.97 -3.15 -22.44
N GLN A 18 -24.97 -2.53 -21.82
CA GLN A 18 -24.85 -1.22 -21.18
C GLN A 18 -23.96 -1.29 -19.94
N GLU A 19 -23.33 -0.18 -19.55
CA GLU A 19 -22.40 -0.16 -18.41
C GLU A 19 -22.97 -0.70 -17.10
N ALA A 20 -24.26 -0.46 -16.80
CA ALA A 20 -24.90 -0.97 -15.59
C ALA A 20 -25.08 -2.50 -15.59
N GLN A 21 -25.13 -3.14 -16.75
CA GLN A 21 -25.23 -4.59 -16.90
C GLN A 21 -23.85 -5.28 -16.89
N ARG A 22 -22.76 -4.50 -17.00
CA ARG A 22 -21.39 -5.01 -16.86
C ARG A 22 -21.07 -5.37 -15.42
N ASP A 23 -21.66 -4.65 -14.46
CA ASP A 23 -21.47 -4.91 -13.02
C ASP A 23 -21.98 -6.31 -12.63
N ASP A 24 -23.08 -6.78 -13.24
CA ASP A 24 -23.59 -8.15 -13.06
C ASP A 24 -22.70 -9.22 -13.72
N LEU A 25 -21.93 -8.84 -14.75
CA LEU A 25 -21.05 -9.74 -15.49
C LEU A 25 -19.69 -9.94 -14.82
N LEU A 26 -19.28 -9.02 -13.95
CA LEU A 26 -18.06 -9.16 -13.14
C LEU A 26 -18.09 -10.42 -12.28
N LEU A 27 -19.27 -10.79 -11.76
CA LEU A 27 -19.49 -12.04 -11.02
C LEU A 27 -19.21 -13.31 -11.83
N TYR A 28 -19.16 -13.21 -13.16
CA TYR A 28 -18.94 -14.32 -14.08
C TYR A 28 -17.60 -14.24 -14.82
N ARG A 29 -16.69 -13.34 -14.41
CA ARG A 29 -15.39 -13.08 -15.06
C ARG A 29 -14.60 -14.35 -15.37
N ASP A 30 -14.43 -15.23 -14.39
CA ASP A 30 -13.62 -16.43 -14.58
C ASP A 30 -14.26 -17.37 -15.60
N LYS A 31 -15.59 -17.51 -15.56
CA LYS A 31 -16.35 -18.32 -16.50
C LYS A 31 -16.29 -17.75 -17.91
N LEU A 32 -16.36 -16.44 -18.06
CA LEU A 32 -16.24 -15.74 -19.34
C LEU A 32 -14.82 -15.84 -19.90
N THR A 33 -13.80 -15.73 -19.05
CA THR A 33 -12.39 -15.85 -19.44
C THR A 33 -12.06 -17.27 -19.90
N VAL A 34 -12.57 -18.29 -19.20
CA VAL A 34 -12.46 -19.70 -19.60
C VAL A 34 -13.21 -19.95 -20.90
N ALA A 35 -14.42 -19.41 -21.05
CA ALA A 35 -15.21 -19.54 -22.28
C ALA A 35 -14.48 -18.90 -23.46
N LEU A 36 -13.89 -17.72 -23.29
CA LEU A 36 -13.15 -17.00 -24.31
C LEU A 36 -11.87 -17.73 -24.72
N HIS A 37 -11.10 -18.25 -23.76
CA HIS A 37 -9.94 -19.11 -24.05
C HIS A 37 -10.35 -20.40 -24.79
N THR A 38 -11.46 -21.02 -24.39
CA THR A 38 -11.98 -22.22 -25.04
C THR A 38 -12.40 -21.91 -26.49
N LEU A 39 -13.06 -20.79 -26.71
CA LEU A 39 -13.51 -20.35 -28.03
C LEU A 39 -12.34 -19.98 -28.93
N HIS A 40 -11.33 -19.29 -28.37
CA HIS A 40 -10.09 -18.99 -29.07
C HIS A 40 -9.32 -20.26 -29.44
N SER A 41 -9.23 -21.24 -28.53
CA SER A 41 -8.63 -22.56 -28.80
C SER A 41 -9.36 -23.30 -29.93
N LEU A 42 -10.70 -23.33 -29.90
CA LEU A 42 -11.51 -23.97 -30.94
C LEU A 42 -11.40 -23.27 -32.30
N LEU A 43 -11.25 -21.95 -32.32
CA LEU A 43 -11.07 -21.16 -33.55
C LEU A 43 -9.64 -21.24 -34.10
N GLN A 44 -8.64 -21.40 -33.23
CA GLN A 44 -7.24 -21.56 -33.63
C GLN A 44 -6.87 -23.01 -33.94
N THR A 45 -7.72 -23.98 -33.60
CA THR A 45 -7.53 -25.36 -34.04
C THR A 45 -7.76 -25.41 -35.54
N PRO A 46 -6.71 -25.54 -36.38
CA PRO A 46 -6.93 -25.67 -37.82
C PRO A 46 -7.63 -27.01 -38.01
N CYS A 47 -8.77 -27.01 -38.68
CA CYS A 47 -9.47 -28.22 -39.09
C CYS A 47 -8.52 -29.00 -40.04
N SER A 48 -7.66 -29.82 -39.47
CA SER A 48 -6.61 -30.53 -40.20
C SER A 48 -7.04 -31.96 -40.40
N SER A 49 -7.76 -32.18 -41.50
CA SER A 49 -7.52 -33.40 -42.25
C SER A 49 -6.08 -33.35 -42.76
N SER A 50 -5.27 -34.32 -42.32
CA SER A 50 -4.00 -34.75 -42.91
C SER A 50 -2.69 -34.09 -42.41
N SER A 51 -2.00 -34.88 -41.56
CA SER A 51 -0.56 -35.20 -41.52
C SER A 51 0.54 -34.12 -41.45
N ILE A 52 1.25 -34.15 -40.31
CA ILE A 52 2.72 -34.16 -40.09
C ILE A 52 3.58 -33.18 -40.93
N ILE A 53 4.20 -32.19 -40.26
CA ILE A 53 5.66 -32.00 -40.09
C ILE A 53 5.97 -30.56 -39.59
N GLU A 54 6.70 -30.53 -38.47
CA GLU A 54 7.73 -29.57 -38.02
C GLU A 54 7.46 -28.09 -37.62
N SER A 55 7.94 -27.84 -36.39
CA SER A 55 8.78 -26.73 -35.89
C SER A 55 8.20 -25.34 -35.56
N PHE A 56 7.99 -25.15 -34.26
CA PHE A 56 8.65 -24.14 -33.41
C PHE A 56 9.55 -23.09 -34.10
N THR A 57 9.11 -21.82 -34.13
CA THR A 57 9.79 -20.57 -33.64
C THR A 57 8.94 -19.35 -34.09
N GLN A 58 8.37 -18.56 -33.18
CA GLN A 58 8.94 -17.34 -32.60
C GLN A 58 9.39 -16.28 -33.63
N HIS A 59 8.54 -15.28 -33.93
CA HIS A 59 8.74 -13.85 -33.61
C HIS A 59 7.84 -12.87 -34.42
N GLN A 60 7.49 -11.77 -33.73
CA GLN A 60 7.26 -10.39 -34.22
C GLN A 60 5.92 -10.01 -34.86
N ILE A 61 5.24 -9.06 -34.21
CA ILE A 61 4.66 -7.90 -34.90
C ILE A 61 5.17 -6.62 -34.23
N THR A 62 5.67 -5.74 -35.09
CA THR A 62 6.26 -4.42 -34.89
C THR A 62 5.27 -3.38 -35.40
N ALA A 63 5.09 -2.26 -34.69
CA ALA A 63 4.68 -0.91 -35.17
C ALA A 63 4.34 -0.04 -33.94
N ASN A 64 4.74 1.22 -33.76
CA ASN A 64 5.24 2.22 -34.69
C ASN A 64 6.13 3.24 -33.95
N SER A 65 7.18 3.66 -34.66
CA SER A 65 8.12 4.73 -34.31
C SER A 65 7.59 6.12 -34.63
N PHE A 66 7.77 7.09 -33.73
CA PHE A 66 7.87 8.50 -34.08
C PHE A 66 9.27 9.01 -33.72
N VAL A 67 9.93 9.59 -34.71
CA VAL A 67 11.31 10.05 -34.73
C VAL A 67 11.44 11.40 -34.01
N ARG A 68 12.44 11.54 -33.13
CA ARG A 68 13.21 12.79 -33.01
C ARG A 68 14.64 12.51 -32.51
N GLN A 69 15.60 12.75 -33.39
CA GLN A 69 17.04 12.73 -33.14
C GLN A 69 17.46 13.92 -32.27
N VAL A 70 18.40 13.70 -31.33
CA VAL A 70 19.55 14.58 -31.07
C VAL A 70 20.73 13.71 -30.60
N ALA A 71 21.89 13.87 -31.24
CA ALA A 71 23.18 13.22 -30.92
C ALA A 71 23.80 13.82 -29.62
N PRO A 72 24.86 13.25 -28.99
CA PRO A 72 26.20 13.14 -29.59
C PRO A 72 27.02 11.88 -29.23
N SER A 73 28.17 11.79 -29.90
CA SER A 73 29.24 10.77 -29.83
C SER A 73 30.33 11.17 -28.78
N PRO A 74 31.50 10.50 -28.65
CA PRO A 74 31.73 9.39 -27.74
C PRO A 74 32.92 9.60 -26.75
N ALA A 75 32.98 8.68 -25.77
CA ALA A 75 34.17 8.10 -25.10
C ALA A 75 35.34 8.98 -24.62
N ALA A 76 35.65 8.89 -23.33
CA ALA A 76 37.03 8.83 -22.83
C ALA A 76 37.11 8.11 -21.47
N GLN A 77 38.06 7.19 -21.38
CA GLN A 77 38.58 6.53 -20.18
C GLN A 77 39.21 7.55 -19.23
N SER A 78 39.22 7.28 -17.91
CA SER A 78 40.48 7.22 -17.15
C SER A 78 40.28 6.74 -15.71
N SER A 79 41.22 5.90 -15.31
CA SER A 79 41.58 5.39 -14.00
C SER A 79 42.03 6.48 -13.01
N ALA A 80 41.80 6.26 -11.71
CA ALA A 80 42.75 6.59 -10.64
C ALA A 80 42.34 5.96 -9.29
N THR A 81 43.28 5.19 -8.74
CA THR A 81 43.39 4.68 -7.36
C THR A 81 43.56 5.83 -6.37
N PRO A 82 43.36 5.60 -5.05
CA PRO A 82 44.48 5.89 -4.16
C PRO A 82 44.77 4.79 -3.12
N ALA A 83 46.05 4.72 -2.79
CA ALA A 83 46.69 3.81 -1.85
C ALA A 83 46.44 4.22 -0.36
N PRO A 84 46.78 3.33 0.61
CA PRO A 84 46.51 3.51 2.03
C PRO A 84 47.73 4.03 2.83
N ALA A 85 47.47 4.62 4.00
CA ALA A 85 48.43 4.78 5.10
C ALA A 85 47.65 4.48 6.41
N THR A 86 47.93 3.46 7.23
CA THR A 86 49.14 3.04 7.97
C THR A 86 49.31 3.78 9.31
N ILE A 87 48.91 3.08 10.39
CA ILE A 87 49.58 2.91 11.72
C ILE A 87 49.72 4.15 12.64
N ALA A 88 49.53 4.16 13.97
CA ALA A 88 48.95 3.27 15.00
C ALA A 88 48.97 4.06 16.36
N PRO A 89 49.27 3.53 17.58
CA PRO A 89 48.30 3.36 18.67
C PRO A 89 48.76 3.90 20.05
N ALA A 90 47.90 3.81 21.07
CA ALA A 90 48.21 3.55 22.50
C ALA A 90 46.85 3.51 23.27
N THR A 91 46.35 2.41 23.83
CA THR A 91 46.80 1.60 24.98
C THR A 91 46.90 2.38 26.28
N THR A 92 45.94 2.20 27.21
CA THR A 92 46.15 1.53 28.51
C THR A 92 44.83 1.39 29.29
N THR A 93 44.78 0.31 30.07
CA THR A 93 43.63 -0.33 30.72
C THR A 93 43.70 -0.09 32.26
N PRO A 94 43.07 -0.88 33.17
CA PRO A 94 41.97 -0.47 34.05
C PRO A 94 42.27 -0.53 35.58
N ALA A 95 41.30 -0.16 36.43
CA ALA A 95 41.06 -0.71 37.79
C ALA A 95 39.73 -0.13 38.33
N VAL A 96 38.65 -0.87 38.73
CA VAL A 96 38.45 -1.94 39.74
C VAL A 96 37.91 -1.39 41.08
N LEU A 97 36.75 -1.96 41.49
CA LEU A 97 36.10 -2.09 42.83
C LEU A 97 35.19 -0.97 43.42
N SER A 98 33.91 -1.34 43.58
CA SER A 98 32.98 -0.92 44.65
C SER A 98 33.38 -1.56 46.02
N PRO A 99 32.90 -1.11 47.21
CA PRO A 99 31.50 -1.29 47.62
C PRO A 99 30.87 -0.25 48.61
N ALA A 100 29.53 -0.24 48.61
CA ALA A 100 28.56 -0.12 49.71
C ALA A 100 28.51 1.06 50.72
N SER A 101 27.33 1.71 50.70
CA SER A 101 26.41 1.98 51.83
C SER A 101 26.75 3.02 52.91
N THR A 102 26.03 4.15 52.91
CA THR A 102 25.22 4.63 54.06
C THR A 102 24.24 5.73 53.61
N ALA A 103 22.96 5.64 54.00
CA ALA A 103 22.00 6.74 53.92
C ALA A 103 22.22 7.74 55.08
N PRO A 104 21.80 9.02 54.92
CA PRO A 104 20.51 9.43 55.49
C PRO A 104 19.69 10.41 54.60
N SER A 105 18.36 10.34 54.78
CA SER A 105 17.32 11.27 54.27
C SER A 105 17.36 12.64 54.98
N PRO A 106 16.49 13.64 54.70
CA PRO A 106 15.62 13.93 53.54
C PRO A 106 15.82 15.38 53.00
N ALA A 107 15.54 15.61 51.71
CA ALA A 107 15.23 16.96 51.23
C ALA A 107 14.06 16.89 50.24
N THR A 108 12.93 17.41 50.70
CA THR A 108 11.72 17.71 49.94
C THR A 108 12.07 18.53 48.70
N CYS A 109 12.17 17.88 47.54
CA CYS A 109 12.07 18.57 46.26
C CYS A 109 10.59 18.69 45.94
N ALA A 110 10.06 19.90 46.14
CA ALA A 110 8.76 20.30 45.65
C ALA A 110 8.62 19.91 44.17
N LEU A 111 7.67 19.02 43.89
CA LEU A 111 7.11 18.83 42.56
C LEU A 111 6.42 20.14 42.18
N SER A 112 7.12 20.97 41.40
CA SER A 112 6.47 21.97 40.57
C SER A 112 5.75 21.20 39.46
N ASP A 113 4.49 20.85 39.74
CA ASP A 113 3.49 20.47 38.76
C ASP A 113 3.21 21.67 37.85
N ASP A 114 3.90 21.73 36.71
CA ASP A 114 3.36 22.41 35.53
C ASP A 114 3.91 21.73 34.26
N PRO A 115 3.17 20.80 33.63
CA PRO A 115 3.61 20.22 32.37
C PRO A 115 3.54 21.31 31.29
N ALA A 116 4.72 21.78 30.86
CA ALA A 116 4.84 22.67 29.71
C ALA A 116 3.94 22.17 28.55
N PRO A 117 3.16 23.04 27.90
CA PRO A 117 2.20 22.63 26.89
C PRO A 117 2.92 21.88 25.78
N ILE A 118 2.56 20.60 25.59
CA ILE A 118 3.13 19.76 24.53
C ILE A 118 2.82 20.44 23.20
N LYS A 119 3.85 21.03 22.57
CA LYS A 119 3.72 21.65 21.27
C LYS A 119 3.39 20.57 20.24
N VAL A 120 2.14 20.57 19.76
CA VAL A 120 1.68 19.61 18.75
C VAL A 120 2.40 19.90 17.42
N PRO A 121 3.06 18.90 16.78
CA PRO A 121 3.69 19.06 15.48
C PRO A 121 2.71 19.48 14.37
N ASP A 122 3.17 20.30 13.42
CA ASP A 122 2.33 20.85 12.36
C ASP A 122 1.70 19.79 11.46
N ASP A 123 2.39 18.68 11.19
CA ASP A 123 1.88 17.57 10.39
C ASP A 123 0.69 16.86 11.07
N VAL A 124 0.76 16.70 12.39
CA VAL A 124 -0.36 16.17 13.20
C VAL A 124 -1.51 17.18 13.24
N LEU A 125 -1.21 18.46 13.47
CA LEU A 125 -2.22 19.52 13.52
C LEU A 125 -2.98 19.65 12.19
N GLN A 126 -2.27 19.58 11.05
CA GLN A 126 -2.87 19.64 9.73
C GLN A 126 -3.81 18.47 9.46
N LEU A 127 -3.43 17.24 9.86
CA LEU A 127 -4.29 16.08 9.73
C LEU A 127 -5.55 16.23 10.58
N MET A 128 -5.42 16.58 11.86
CA MET A 128 -6.57 16.78 12.76
C MET A 128 -7.51 17.87 12.23
N LYS A 129 -6.98 19.00 11.75
CA LYS A 129 -7.79 20.06 11.12
C LYS A 129 -8.52 19.57 9.87
N ARG A 130 -7.91 18.69 9.07
CA ARG A 130 -8.58 18.11 7.90
C ARG A 130 -9.68 17.14 8.29
N LEU A 131 -9.45 16.30 9.29
CA LEU A 131 -10.47 15.39 9.80
C LEU A 131 -11.71 16.18 10.24
N GLU A 132 -11.52 17.24 11.05
CA GLU A 132 -12.63 18.10 11.46
C GLU A 132 -13.31 18.80 10.27
N LYS A 133 -12.53 19.37 9.36
CA LYS A 133 -13.07 20.06 8.18
C LYS A 133 -13.95 19.15 7.31
N HIS A 134 -13.60 17.87 7.22
CA HIS A 134 -14.27 16.90 6.35
C HIS A 134 -15.17 15.93 7.12
N LYS A 135 -15.48 16.21 8.40
CA LYS A 135 -16.21 15.30 9.29
C LYS A 135 -17.48 14.76 8.68
N ASP A 136 -18.38 15.64 8.24
CA ASP A 136 -19.69 15.22 7.72
C ASP A 136 -19.56 14.37 6.45
N ALA A 137 -18.65 14.73 5.54
CA ALA A 137 -18.41 13.97 4.32
C ALA A 137 -17.83 12.58 4.60
N ILE A 138 -16.91 12.48 5.57
CA ILE A 138 -16.34 11.20 6.01
C ILE A 138 -17.44 10.31 6.57
N LEU A 139 -18.24 10.84 7.50
CA LEU A 139 -19.31 10.08 8.15
C LEU A 139 -20.41 9.69 7.17
N GLN A 140 -20.78 10.56 6.24
CA GLN A 140 -21.73 10.25 5.18
C GLN A 140 -21.23 9.12 4.28
N CYS A 141 -19.95 9.12 3.90
CA CYS A 141 -19.35 8.03 3.13
C CYS A 141 -19.40 6.69 3.89
N MET A 142 -19.11 6.70 5.21
CA MET A 142 -19.13 5.50 6.05
C MET A 142 -20.54 4.99 6.39
N GLN A 143 -21.60 5.78 6.13
CA GLN A 143 -22.98 5.32 6.21
C GLN A 143 -23.43 4.55 4.95
N GLY A 144 -22.68 4.67 3.85
CA GLY A 144 -22.94 3.95 2.61
C GLY A 144 -22.65 2.45 2.70
N LYS A 145 -22.97 1.71 1.63
CA LYS A 145 -22.61 0.29 1.55
C LYS A 145 -21.11 0.14 1.29
N PRO A 146 -20.38 -0.72 2.04
CA PRO A 146 -18.95 -0.96 1.83
C PRO A 146 -18.56 -1.20 0.37
N GLU A 147 -19.36 -1.98 -0.36
CA GLU A 147 -19.11 -2.35 -1.75
C GLU A 147 -19.12 -1.13 -2.69
N SER A 148 -20.00 -0.16 -2.41
CA SER A 148 -20.14 1.06 -3.23
C SER A 148 -18.91 1.96 -3.20
N VAL A 149 -18.14 1.91 -2.11
CA VAL A 149 -16.91 2.69 -1.96
C VAL A 149 -15.75 1.99 -2.66
N VAL A 150 -15.72 0.66 -2.58
CA VAL A 150 -14.58 -0.17 -2.91
C VAL A 150 -14.59 -0.64 -4.36
N TRP A 151 -15.76 -0.76 -4.99
CA TRP A 151 -15.87 -1.08 -6.41
C TRP A 151 -15.31 0.05 -7.27
N SER A 152 -14.41 -0.32 -8.18
CA SER A 152 -13.96 0.54 -9.26
C SER A 152 -14.01 -0.23 -10.58
N ARG A 153 -14.30 0.48 -11.67
CA ARG A 153 -14.41 -0.11 -13.02
C ARG A 153 -13.03 -0.26 -13.69
N THR A 154 -12.04 -0.76 -12.96
CA THR A 154 -10.63 -0.79 -13.42
C THR A 154 -10.21 -2.11 -14.06
N ASP A 155 -11.11 -3.09 -14.14
CA ASP A 155 -10.84 -4.48 -14.53
C ASP A 155 -10.42 -4.69 -15.99
N TRP A 156 -10.34 -3.61 -16.77
CA TRP A 156 -9.90 -3.61 -18.17
C TRP A 156 -8.46 -3.10 -18.36
N SER A 157 -7.76 -2.83 -17.26
CA SER A 157 -6.38 -2.36 -17.29
C SER A 157 -5.40 -3.52 -17.45
N THR A 158 -4.28 -3.28 -18.14
CA THR A 158 -3.13 -4.20 -18.16
C THR A 158 -2.23 -4.06 -16.92
N GLU A 159 -2.57 -3.11 -16.04
CA GLU A 159 -1.88 -2.83 -14.78
C GLU A 159 -2.61 -3.46 -13.59
N ASP A 160 -1.87 -3.71 -12.50
CA ASP A 160 -2.45 -4.15 -11.22
C ASP A 160 -3.60 -3.21 -10.78
N PRO A 161 -4.81 -3.72 -10.52
CA PRO A 161 -5.97 -2.90 -10.18
C PRO A 161 -5.74 -1.94 -9.00
N ARG A 162 -4.91 -2.33 -8.03
CA ARG A 162 -4.56 -1.48 -6.88
C ARG A 162 -3.80 -0.24 -7.32
N ILE A 163 -2.90 -0.40 -8.29
CA ILE A 163 -2.16 0.71 -8.88
C ILE A 163 -3.08 1.59 -9.73
N VAL A 164 -4.09 1.02 -10.39
CA VAL A 164 -5.09 1.79 -11.14
C VAL A 164 -5.96 2.63 -10.19
N ASP A 165 -6.46 2.05 -9.11
CA ASP A 165 -7.22 2.78 -8.08
C ASP A 165 -6.42 3.92 -7.47
N ILE A 166 -5.16 3.65 -7.14
CA ILE A 166 -4.23 4.67 -6.70
C ILE A 166 -4.12 5.78 -7.74
N SER A 167 -4.00 5.44 -9.02
CA SER A 167 -3.85 6.41 -10.10
C SER A 167 -5.08 7.29 -10.30
N GLN A 168 -6.29 6.83 -9.92
CA GLN A 168 -7.49 7.66 -9.96
C GLN A 168 -7.38 8.89 -9.05
N SER A 169 -6.62 8.79 -7.95
CA SER A 169 -6.37 9.92 -7.05
C SER A 169 -5.41 10.97 -7.62
N ASP A 170 -4.71 10.67 -8.72
CA ASP A 170 -3.84 11.63 -9.40
C ASP A 170 -4.64 12.60 -10.31
N THR A 171 -5.85 12.20 -10.73
CA THR A 171 -6.76 12.97 -11.60
C THR A 171 -7.46 14.13 -10.86
N GLU A 172 -8.01 15.11 -11.61
CA GLU A 172 -8.80 16.21 -11.04
C GLU A 172 -10.05 15.66 -10.32
N GLY A 173 -10.21 15.97 -9.02
CA GLY A 173 -11.21 15.32 -8.14
C GLY A 173 -10.67 14.74 -6.82
N LYS A 174 -9.39 15.02 -6.50
CA LYS A 174 -8.51 14.53 -5.41
C LYS A 174 -9.04 14.50 -3.96
N PHE A 175 -10.31 14.79 -3.72
CA PHE A 175 -10.87 15.02 -2.39
C PHE A 175 -12.13 14.23 -2.07
N SER A 176 -12.61 13.35 -2.96
CA SER A 176 -13.69 12.42 -2.59
C SER A 176 -13.18 11.47 -1.49
N PRO A 177 -13.89 11.35 -0.34
CA PRO A 177 -13.58 10.37 0.69
C PRO A 177 -13.48 8.95 0.13
N GLU A 178 -14.34 8.59 -0.82
CA GLU A 178 -14.39 7.27 -1.44
C GLU A 178 -13.09 6.94 -2.18
N ILE A 179 -12.60 7.86 -3.03
CA ILE A 179 -11.33 7.69 -3.75
C ILE A 179 -10.17 7.54 -2.76
N ASN A 180 -10.15 8.36 -1.70
CA ASN A 180 -9.07 8.31 -0.72
C ASN A 180 -9.14 7.01 0.12
N ILE A 181 -10.33 6.53 0.46
CA ILE A 181 -10.53 5.23 1.11
C ILE A 181 -10.02 4.10 0.20
N ARG A 182 -10.39 4.08 -1.09
CA ARG A 182 -9.86 3.10 -2.05
C ARG A 182 -8.34 3.13 -2.08
N CYS A 183 -7.73 4.31 -2.20
CA CYS A 183 -6.26 4.44 -2.18
C CYS A 183 -5.64 3.87 -0.89
N GLY A 184 -6.27 4.11 0.25
CA GLY A 184 -5.86 3.53 1.53
C GLY A 184 -5.93 2.00 1.52
N MET A 185 -7.01 1.43 0.99
CA MET A 185 -7.19 -0.02 0.86
C MET A 185 -6.19 -0.64 -0.13
N SER A 186 -5.94 0.01 -1.27
CA SER A 186 -4.90 -0.36 -2.24
C SER A 186 -3.52 -0.39 -1.59
N ALA A 187 -3.17 0.65 -0.84
CA ALA A 187 -1.88 0.75 -0.16
C ALA A 187 -1.72 -0.35 0.89
N ILE A 188 -2.73 -0.61 1.71
CA ILE A 188 -2.73 -1.67 2.73
C ILE A 188 -2.61 -3.04 2.07
N SER A 189 -3.39 -3.32 1.02
CA SER A 189 -3.28 -4.60 0.31
C SER A 189 -1.89 -4.82 -0.29
N LEU A 190 -1.27 -3.80 -0.88
CA LEU A 190 0.11 -3.89 -1.37
C LEU A 190 1.13 -4.12 -0.24
N ALA A 191 0.88 -3.53 0.93
CA ALA A 191 1.73 -3.72 2.09
C ALA A 191 1.57 -5.10 2.74
N ASP A 192 0.38 -5.70 2.69
CA ASP A 192 0.17 -7.10 3.08
C ASP A 192 1.00 -8.04 2.19
N ASP A 193 0.90 -7.93 0.86
CA ASP A 193 1.71 -8.75 -0.08
C ASP A 193 3.22 -8.56 0.14
N TYR A 194 3.65 -7.32 0.37
CA TYR A 194 5.04 -7.04 0.72
C TYR A 194 5.44 -7.71 2.04
N THR A 195 4.57 -7.69 3.04
CA THR A 195 4.85 -8.26 4.36
C THR A 195 4.99 -9.77 4.26
N ASP A 196 4.10 -10.43 3.51
CA ASP A 196 4.17 -11.87 3.25
C ASP A 196 5.48 -12.21 2.53
N TRP A 197 5.81 -11.49 1.46
CA TRP A 197 7.08 -11.64 0.74
C TRP A 197 8.32 -11.40 1.63
N GLU A 198 8.29 -10.37 2.48
CA GLU A 198 9.39 -10.04 3.39
C GLU A 198 9.63 -11.17 4.41
N MET A 199 8.54 -11.73 4.94
CA MET A 199 8.62 -12.84 5.89
C MET A 199 9.14 -14.13 5.25
N GLU A 200 8.76 -14.40 4.00
CA GLU A 200 9.21 -15.56 3.24
C GLU A 200 10.67 -15.45 2.77
N GLN A 201 11.04 -14.32 2.16
CA GLN A 201 12.30 -14.17 1.42
C GLN A 201 13.44 -13.59 2.25
N LYS A 202 13.13 -12.79 3.28
CA LYS A 202 14.13 -12.04 4.04
C LYS A 202 14.29 -12.48 5.48
N LEU A 203 13.55 -13.50 5.92
CA LEU A 203 13.59 -14.12 7.26
C LEU A 203 14.21 -13.16 8.28
N PRO A 204 13.44 -12.14 8.73
CA PRO A 204 14.00 -11.05 9.51
C PRO A 204 14.80 -11.63 10.69
N PRO A 205 15.97 -11.07 11.04
CA PRO A 205 16.87 -11.67 12.03
C PRO A 205 16.22 -11.88 13.42
N ASN A 206 15.10 -11.21 13.67
CA ASN A 206 14.35 -11.27 14.93
C ASN A 206 12.95 -11.91 14.76
N GLY A 207 12.63 -12.43 13.57
CA GLY A 207 11.30 -12.93 13.20
C GLY A 207 10.21 -11.85 13.14
N LYS A 208 10.58 -10.56 13.20
CA LYS A 208 9.67 -9.42 13.23
C LYS A 208 9.58 -8.76 11.86
N SER A 209 8.35 -8.59 11.35
CA SER A 209 8.09 -7.85 10.12
C SER A 209 8.51 -6.39 10.24
N ARG A 210 8.58 -5.69 9.10
CA ARG A 210 8.85 -4.26 9.07
C ARG A 210 7.82 -3.45 9.85
N ILE A 211 6.55 -3.84 9.78
CA ILE A 211 5.46 -3.22 10.53
C ILE A 211 5.74 -3.34 12.04
N ASP A 212 6.17 -4.51 12.50
CA ASP A 212 6.49 -4.73 13.91
C ASP A 212 7.64 -3.84 14.39
N GLN A 213 8.74 -3.82 13.64
CA GLN A 213 9.92 -3.02 13.97
C GLN A 213 9.59 -1.52 14.06
N LEU A 214 8.85 -1.00 13.08
CA LEU A 214 8.46 0.42 13.04
C LEU A 214 7.43 0.78 14.10
N SER A 215 6.55 -0.15 14.46
CA SER A 215 5.58 0.07 15.53
C SER A 215 6.22 0.14 16.91
N GLU A 216 7.33 -0.57 17.13
CA GLU A 216 8.06 -0.59 18.42
C GLU A 216 9.05 0.56 18.52
N ASN A 217 9.68 0.93 17.41
CA ASN A 217 10.64 2.04 17.35
C ASN A 217 10.41 2.91 16.12
N THR A 218 9.55 3.91 16.26
CA THR A 218 9.19 4.87 15.20
C THR A 218 10.35 5.79 14.76
N GLY A 219 11.45 5.81 15.52
CA GLY A 219 12.69 6.52 15.17
C GLY A 219 13.79 5.62 14.58
N GLY A 220 13.54 4.31 14.46
CA GLY A 220 14.54 3.32 14.09
C GLY A 220 14.99 3.34 12.62
N ASN A 221 15.94 2.46 12.29
CA ASN A 221 16.54 2.33 10.96
C ASN A 221 15.46 2.21 9.88
N ARG A 222 15.56 3.08 8.85
CA ARG A 222 14.59 3.23 7.77
C ARG A 222 14.85 2.36 6.55
N LYS A 223 15.91 1.53 6.56
CA LYS A 223 16.17 0.60 5.46
C LYS A 223 14.94 -0.28 5.22
N SER A 224 14.40 -0.21 4.01
CA SER A 224 13.28 -1.03 3.55
C SER A 224 13.65 -1.72 2.25
N HIS A 225 12.99 -2.84 1.98
CA HIS A 225 13.23 -3.67 0.79
C HIS A 225 12.13 -3.50 -0.26
N TYR A 226 11.35 -2.41 -0.20
CA TYR A 226 10.24 -2.15 -1.14
C TYR A 226 10.70 -2.18 -2.60
N LYS A 227 11.92 -1.72 -2.87
CA LYS A 227 12.50 -1.80 -4.21
C LYS A 227 12.66 -3.24 -4.68
N GLU A 228 13.24 -4.09 -3.85
CA GLU A 228 13.50 -5.49 -4.18
C GLU A 228 12.21 -6.28 -4.36
N PHE A 229 11.21 -6.05 -3.50
CA PHE A 229 9.87 -6.61 -3.68
C PHE A 229 9.28 -6.24 -5.04
N VAL A 230 9.18 -4.93 -5.33
CA VAL A 230 8.57 -4.44 -6.57
C VAL A 230 9.35 -4.84 -7.82
N ASP A 231 10.68 -4.92 -7.75
CA ASP A 231 11.51 -5.33 -8.87
C ASP A 231 11.28 -6.83 -9.21
N ASN A 232 10.77 -7.63 -8.26
CA ASN A 232 10.38 -9.04 -8.40
C ASN A 232 8.87 -9.25 -8.64
N SER A 233 8.09 -8.18 -8.86
CA SER A 233 6.65 -8.26 -9.07
C SER A 233 6.24 -7.75 -10.46
N ASP A 234 5.06 -8.14 -10.92
CA ASP A 234 4.52 -7.83 -12.24
C ASP A 234 3.78 -6.49 -12.31
N PHE A 235 4.34 -5.43 -11.71
CA PHE A 235 3.80 -4.08 -11.80
C PHE A 235 4.33 -3.34 -13.03
N ASN A 236 3.46 -2.66 -13.79
CA ASN A 236 3.91 -1.79 -14.88
C ASN A 236 4.48 -0.47 -14.31
N ASP A 237 3.79 0.19 -13.38
CA ASP A 237 4.23 1.37 -12.65
C ASP A 237 4.89 0.99 -11.30
N ARG A 238 6.13 0.50 -11.42
CA ARG A 238 6.96 0.11 -10.28
C ARG A 238 7.25 1.27 -9.31
N LEU A 239 7.34 2.51 -9.81
CA LEU A 239 7.63 3.66 -8.95
C LEU A 239 6.46 3.95 -8.02
N LYS A 240 5.23 3.91 -8.56
CA LYS A 240 4.00 4.07 -7.81
C LYS A 240 3.79 2.90 -6.84
N ALA A 241 3.93 1.65 -7.31
CA ALA A 241 3.84 0.47 -6.43
C ALA A 241 4.77 0.59 -5.22
N ARG A 242 6.05 0.90 -5.44
CA ARG A 242 7.04 1.06 -4.36
C ARG A 242 6.65 2.13 -3.35
N LYS A 243 6.17 3.27 -3.82
CA LYS A 243 5.74 4.38 -2.97
C LYS A 243 4.54 3.98 -2.11
N TYR A 244 3.57 3.29 -2.69
CA TYR A 244 2.32 2.94 -2.01
C TYR A 244 2.43 1.73 -1.09
N VAL A 245 3.35 0.79 -1.35
CA VAL A 245 3.78 -0.19 -0.34
C VAL A 245 4.25 0.55 0.93
N GLY A 246 5.09 1.58 0.79
CA GLY A 246 5.54 2.39 1.92
C GLY A 246 4.39 3.08 2.69
N TYR A 247 3.39 3.60 1.97
CA TYR A 247 2.20 4.19 2.58
C TYR A 247 1.29 3.18 3.28
N GLY A 248 1.15 1.97 2.74
CA GLY A 248 0.43 0.88 3.39
C GLY A 248 1.10 0.46 4.69
N ILE A 249 2.43 0.31 4.69
CA ILE A 249 3.21 0.04 5.91
C ILE A 249 2.98 1.15 6.95
N GLN A 250 2.94 2.41 6.50
CA GLN A 250 2.65 3.54 7.36
C GLN A 250 1.26 3.45 8.03
N LEU A 251 0.23 3.05 7.26
CA LEU A 251 -1.13 2.81 7.78
C LEU A 251 -1.16 1.65 8.78
N HIS A 252 -0.53 0.51 8.49
CA HIS A 252 -0.46 -0.61 9.42
C HIS A 252 0.25 -0.27 10.73
N VAL A 253 1.40 0.41 10.64
CA VAL A 253 2.14 0.87 11.81
C VAL A 253 1.25 1.77 12.67
N PHE A 254 0.53 2.70 12.05
CA PHE A 254 -0.38 3.57 12.77
C PHE A 254 -1.54 2.79 13.42
N SER A 255 -2.20 1.86 12.72
CA SER A 255 -3.26 1.01 13.30
C SER A 255 -2.74 0.23 14.50
N LYS A 256 -1.52 -0.31 14.43
CA LYS A 256 -0.90 -1.05 15.53
C LYS A 256 -0.59 -0.16 16.74
N ILE A 257 -0.07 1.05 16.51
CA ILE A 257 0.16 2.04 17.57
C ILE A 257 -1.17 2.45 18.21
N TYR A 258 -2.18 2.77 17.39
CA TYR A 258 -3.51 3.16 17.86
C TYR A 258 -4.17 2.07 18.71
N ARG A 259 -4.07 0.81 18.27
CA ARG A 259 -4.55 -0.35 19.04
C ARG A 259 -3.92 -0.43 20.43
N ARG A 260 -2.59 -0.26 20.52
CA ARG A 260 -1.89 -0.22 21.81
C ARG A 260 -2.37 0.94 22.68
N CYS A 261 -2.64 2.11 22.11
CA CYS A 261 -3.21 3.25 22.85
C CYS A 261 -4.60 2.95 23.42
N LEU A 262 -5.38 2.10 22.76
CA LEU A 262 -6.71 1.70 23.24
C LEU A 262 -6.68 0.52 24.23
N GLY A 263 -5.57 -0.22 24.31
CA GLY A 263 -5.47 -1.43 25.14
C GLY A 263 -6.40 -2.56 24.67
N VAL A 264 -6.70 -2.63 23.38
CA VAL A 264 -7.59 -3.66 22.79
C VAL A 264 -6.78 -4.63 21.94
N ASP A 265 -7.10 -5.92 21.97
CA ASP A 265 -6.39 -6.91 21.15
C ASP A 265 -7.03 -7.08 19.75
N THR A 266 -8.27 -6.64 19.59
CA THR A 266 -9.04 -6.81 18.35
C THR A 266 -8.55 -5.91 17.21
N PRO A 267 -8.74 -6.31 15.94
CA PRO A 267 -8.43 -5.48 14.79
C PRO A 267 -9.24 -4.18 14.83
N SER A 268 -8.56 -3.05 15.06
CA SER A 268 -9.14 -1.72 14.93
C SER A 268 -8.84 -1.18 13.52
N LEU A 269 -9.60 -1.66 12.54
CA LEU A 269 -9.54 -1.15 11.16
C LEU A 269 -10.43 0.08 10.98
N GLY A 270 -11.42 0.33 11.85
CA GLY A 270 -12.28 1.52 11.71
C GLY A 270 -11.51 2.84 11.66
N ILE A 271 -10.38 2.92 12.37
CA ILE A 271 -9.50 4.10 12.29
C ILE A 271 -8.82 4.23 10.93
N ILE A 272 -8.49 3.11 10.27
CA ILE A 272 -7.94 3.10 8.92
C ILE A 272 -8.92 3.73 7.95
N GLY A 273 -10.21 3.44 8.05
CA GLY A 273 -11.24 4.05 7.20
C GLY A 273 -11.23 5.57 7.32
N ILE A 274 -11.26 6.07 8.56
CA ILE A 274 -11.24 7.52 8.86
C ILE A 274 -9.96 8.20 8.33
N ILE A 275 -8.78 7.67 8.64
CA ILE A 275 -7.52 8.31 8.20
C ILE A 275 -7.31 8.16 6.68
N SER A 276 -7.83 7.09 6.08
CA SER A 276 -7.79 6.89 4.63
C SER A 276 -8.66 7.91 3.93
N SER A 277 -9.79 8.37 4.47
CA SER A 277 -10.54 9.49 3.88
C SER A 277 -9.73 10.78 3.79
N CYS A 278 -8.69 10.93 4.62
CA CYS A 278 -7.69 12.00 4.59
C CYS A 278 -6.29 11.51 4.17
N PHE A 279 -6.21 10.48 3.32
CA PHE A 279 -4.98 9.74 2.95
C PHE A 279 -3.77 10.65 2.74
N TRP A 280 -3.90 11.68 1.90
CA TRP A 280 -2.81 12.58 1.53
C TRP A 280 -2.26 13.44 2.67
N ALA A 281 -3.10 13.76 3.66
CA ALA A 281 -2.63 14.43 4.87
C ALA A 281 -1.97 13.43 5.81
N PHE A 282 -2.51 12.20 5.90
CA PHE A 282 -1.96 11.16 6.75
C PHE A 282 -0.55 10.71 6.31
N VAL A 283 -0.31 10.49 5.02
CA VAL A 283 1.01 10.05 4.53
C VAL A 283 2.14 11.07 4.78
N ARG A 284 1.79 12.33 5.10
CA ARG A 284 2.75 13.38 5.48
C ARG A 284 3.10 13.35 6.97
N VAL A 285 2.34 12.64 7.79
CA VAL A 285 2.63 12.50 9.23
C VAL A 285 3.87 11.63 9.39
N ARG A 286 4.88 12.17 10.06
CA ARG A 286 6.12 11.42 10.32
C ARG A 286 5.87 10.29 11.31
N PHE A 287 6.57 9.16 11.12
CA PHE A 287 6.50 8.01 12.04
C PHE A 287 6.69 8.41 13.51
N CYS A 288 7.66 9.28 13.82
CA CYS A 288 7.91 9.74 15.19
C CYS A 288 6.71 10.47 15.83
N ASN A 289 5.79 11.01 15.03
CA ASN A 289 4.62 11.75 15.49
C ASN A 289 3.36 10.89 15.58
N MET A 290 3.37 9.66 15.05
CA MET A 290 2.24 8.74 15.09
C MET A 290 1.73 8.42 16.51
N PRO A 291 2.59 8.21 17.54
CA PRO A 291 2.11 7.97 18.90
C PRO A 291 1.34 9.16 19.50
N LEU A 292 1.70 10.39 19.11
CA LEU A 292 0.94 11.57 19.52
C LEU A 292 -0.40 11.65 18.77
N LEU A 293 -0.39 11.46 17.46
CA LEU A 293 -1.61 11.43 16.65
C LEU A 293 -2.60 10.37 17.17
N ALA A 294 -2.11 9.15 17.46
CA ALA A 294 -2.93 8.06 17.97
C ALA A 294 -3.62 8.42 19.29
N ARG A 295 -2.89 9.06 20.23
CA ARG A 295 -3.44 9.54 21.49
C ARG A 295 -4.49 10.64 21.28
N LEU A 296 -4.22 11.60 20.41
CA LEU A 296 -5.18 12.68 20.12
C LEU A 296 -6.49 12.14 19.54
N ILE A 297 -6.40 11.20 18.59
CA ILE A 297 -7.59 10.55 18.04
C ILE A 297 -8.32 9.75 19.13
N ALA A 298 -7.59 8.97 19.93
CA ALA A 298 -8.17 8.16 21.00
C ALA A 298 -8.87 8.98 22.10
N SER A 299 -8.44 10.23 22.30
CA SER A 299 -9.03 11.19 23.24
C SER A 299 -10.12 12.07 22.62
N SER A 300 -10.48 11.87 21.36
CA SER A 300 -11.47 12.68 20.63
C SER A 300 -12.71 11.86 20.25
N GLU A 301 -13.73 12.53 19.69
CA GLU A 301 -14.93 11.88 19.16
C GLU A 301 -14.62 10.86 18.05
N TRP A 302 -13.50 11.02 17.34
CA TRP A 302 -13.03 10.08 16.32
C TRP A 302 -12.84 8.67 16.85
N LYS A 303 -12.56 8.49 18.16
CA LYS A 303 -12.55 7.16 18.77
C LYS A 303 -13.90 6.47 18.63
N GLY A 304 -14.99 7.17 18.94
CA GLY A 304 -16.35 6.64 18.84
C GLY A 304 -16.70 6.26 17.40
N TYR A 305 -16.39 7.15 16.45
CA TYR A 305 -16.61 6.87 15.02
C TYR A 305 -15.77 5.70 14.51
N ALA A 306 -14.51 5.59 14.94
CA ALA A 306 -13.63 4.47 14.57
C ALA A 306 -14.18 3.14 15.10
N CYS A 307 -14.65 3.11 16.35
CA CYS A 307 -15.26 1.91 16.93
C CYS A 307 -16.56 1.53 16.19
N ASN A 308 -17.45 2.49 15.93
CA ASN A 308 -18.73 2.23 15.29
C ASN A 308 -18.61 1.75 13.84
N ASN A 309 -17.57 2.20 13.12
CA ASN A 309 -17.35 1.86 11.71
C ASN A 309 -16.26 0.80 11.51
N ASN A 310 -15.91 0.04 12.55
CA ASN A 310 -14.88 -0.99 12.46
C ASN A 310 -15.28 -2.10 11.47
N GLU A 311 -16.48 -2.67 11.65
CA GLU A 311 -17.02 -3.71 10.77
C GLU A 311 -17.25 -3.23 9.34
N TRP A 312 -17.68 -1.98 9.18
CA TRP A 312 -17.78 -1.34 7.87
C TRP A 312 -16.43 -1.32 7.15
N THR A 313 -15.37 -0.95 7.86
CA THR A 313 -14.02 -0.87 7.28
C THR A 313 -13.42 -2.25 7.03
N ILE A 314 -13.67 -3.22 7.91
CA ILE A 314 -13.33 -4.63 7.67
C ILE A 314 -14.01 -5.13 6.40
N SER A 315 -15.30 -4.86 6.24
CA SER A 315 -16.08 -5.27 5.08
C SER A 315 -15.55 -4.62 3.80
N CYS A 316 -15.19 -3.34 3.83
CA CYS A 316 -14.52 -2.67 2.72
C CYS A 316 -13.23 -3.39 2.34
N TYR A 317 -12.36 -3.67 3.33
CA TYR A 317 -11.08 -4.30 3.09
C TYR A 317 -11.21 -5.71 2.53
N GLN A 318 -12.12 -6.53 3.08
CA GLN A 318 -12.37 -7.89 2.60
C GLN A 318 -12.97 -7.92 1.20
N SER A 319 -13.92 -7.03 0.91
CA SER A 319 -14.45 -6.87 -0.44
C SER A 319 -13.37 -6.42 -1.41
N TYR A 320 -12.46 -5.54 -0.99
CA TYR A 320 -11.33 -5.11 -1.81
C TYR A 320 -10.34 -6.22 -2.11
N LYS A 321 -9.96 -7.01 -1.09
CA LYS A 321 -9.06 -8.16 -1.29
C LYS A 321 -9.66 -9.18 -2.24
N ARG A 322 -10.94 -9.51 -2.10
CA ARG A 322 -11.63 -10.46 -2.99
C ARG A 322 -11.67 -10.05 -4.46
N LEU A 323 -11.63 -8.75 -4.76
CA LEU A 323 -11.66 -8.26 -6.13
C LEU A 323 -10.29 -8.26 -6.81
N ASN A 324 -9.21 -8.30 -6.00
CA ASN A 324 -7.84 -8.08 -6.46
C ASN A 324 -6.91 -9.29 -6.27
N THR A 325 -7.46 -10.43 -5.82
CA THR A 325 -6.83 -11.76 -5.84
C THR A 325 -7.48 -12.62 -6.89
#